data_AF-A0A662PQC1-F1
#
_entry.id   AF-A0A662PQC1-F1
#
_cell.length_a   1.000
_cell.length_b   1.000
_cell.length_c   1.000
_cell.angle_alpha   90.00
_cell.angle_beta   90.00
_cell.angle_gamma   90.00
#
_symmetry.space_group_name_H-M   'P 1'
#
loop_
_entity.id
_entity.type
_entity.pdbx_description
1 polymer ?
#
loop_
_entity_poly.entity_id
_entity_poly.type
_entity_poly.pdbx_seq_one_letter_code
_entity_poly.pdbx_strand_id
1 'polypeptide(L)'
;MNRKEILIISLWACAITLTLILTYYSIYLTAKWRVYKIAWHPTEGPSLNIYGMSAIFASSMLAGIFIGDSKTLVYGLISTLVLSFVLSVLYGFTFIWFILGYSANFSVIPYGWEWVLYMAFLNCFRMFIPATLLLSIIGAGIGSLLRARVFNL
;
A
#
# COMPACT_ATOMS: atom_id res chain seq x y z
N MET A 1 -5.08 -9.49 -21.63
CA MET A 1 -4.77 -9.92 -20.27
C MET A 1 -5.43 -11.27 -20.01
N ASN A 2 -4.65 -12.31 -19.72
CA ASN A 2 -5.16 -13.66 -19.46
C ASN A 2 -5.46 -13.86 -17.96
N ARG A 3 -6.12 -14.98 -17.61
CA ARG A 3 -6.50 -15.29 -16.21
C ARG A 3 -5.30 -15.34 -15.26
N LYS A 4 -4.16 -15.84 -15.74
CA LYS A 4 -2.92 -15.92 -14.95
C LYS A 4 -2.37 -14.54 -14.61
N GLU A 5 -2.35 -13.62 -15.57
CA GLU A 5 -1.90 -12.23 -15.37
C GLU A 5 -2.80 -11.49 -14.39
N ILE A 6 -4.13 -11.65 -14.52
CA ILE A 6 -5.10 -11.09 -13.57
C ILE A 6 -4.80 -11.59 -12.14
N LEU A 7 -4.56 -12.90 -11.99
CA LEU A 7 -4.22 -13.48 -10.69
C LEU A 7 -2.92 -12.91 -10.12
N ILE A 8 -1.87 -12.78 -10.94
CA ILE A 8 -0.58 -12.21 -10.51
C ILE A 8 -0.75 -10.76 -10.05
N ILE A 9 -1.46 -9.93 -10.83
CA ILE A 9 -1.72 -8.53 -10.50
C ILE A 9 -2.52 -8.42 -9.19
N SER A 10 -3.55 -9.24 -9.02
CA SER A 10 -4.35 -9.28 -7.78
C SER A 10 -3.51 -9.70 -6.56
N LEU A 11 -2.66 -10.71 -6.70
CA LEU A 11 -1.76 -11.16 -5.62
C LEU A 11 -0.71 -10.10 -5.30
N TRP A 12 -0.18 -9.44 -6.30
CA TRP A 12 0.77 -8.34 -6.12
C TRP A 12 0.13 -7.16 -5.38
N ALA A 13 -1.08 -6.76 -5.78
CA ALA A 13 -1.84 -5.73 -5.09
C ALA A 13 -2.18 -6.13 -3.65
N CYS A 14 -2.54 -7.39 -3.42
CA CYS A 14 -2.78 -7.92 -2.08
C CYS A 14 -1.51 -7.84 -1.21
N ALA A 15 -0.36 -8.26 -1.73
CA ALA A 15 0.91 -8.23 -1.00
C ALA A 15 1.32 -6.82 -0.59
N ILE A 16 1.21 -5.84 -1.50
CA ILE A 16 1.51 -4.43 -1.19
C ILE A 16 0.50 -3.89 -0.15
N THR A 17 -0.79 -4.12 -0.36
CA THR A 17 -1.84 -3.66 0.56
C THR A 17 -1.62 -4.21 1.96
N LEU A 18 -1.37 -5.51 2.09
CA LEU A 18 -1.17 -6.18 3.37
C LEU A 18 0.09 -5.66 4.08
N THR A 19 1.16 -5.40 3.33
CA THR A 19 2.37 -4.75 3.86
C THR A 19 2.07 -3.36 4.44
N LEU A 20 1.27 -2.55 3.73
CA LEU A 20 0.91 -1.22 4.18
C LEU A 20 -0.04 -1.26 5.39
N ILE A 21 -1.00 -2.17 5.40
CA ILE A 21 -1.91 -2.41 6.54
C ILE A 21 -1.10 -2.79 7.79
N LEU A 22 -0.17 -3.74 7.67
CA LEU A 22 0.68 -4.15 8.80
C LEU A 22 1.57 -3.00 9.28
N THR A 23 2.12 -2.22 8.35
CA THR A 23 2.93 -1.04 8.67
C THR A 23 2.08 0.00 9.42
N TYR A 24 0.88 0.28 8.91
CA TYR A 24 -0.09 1.17 9.53
C TYR A 24 -0.43 0.72 10.95
N TYR A 25 -0.76 -0.55 11.13
CA TYR A 25 -1.12 -1.09 12.43
C TYR A 25 0.05 -1.06 13.42
N SER A 26 1.28 -1.33 12.95
CA SER A 26 2.45 -1.47 13.81
C SER A 26 2.78 -0.20 14.62
N ILE A 27 2.50 1.00 14.08
CA ILE A 27 2.74 2.22 14.85
C ILE A 27 1.84 2.32 16.08
N TYR A 28 0.62 1.80 16.02
CA TYR A 28 -0.32 1.78 17.14
C TYR A 28 0.03 0.72 18.21
N LEU A 29 1.06 -0.09 17.95
CA LEU A 29 1.68 -0.91 18.99
C LEU A 29 2.59 -0.08 19.90
N THR A 30 3.02 1.12 19.51
CA THR A 30 3.80 2.03 20.35
C THR A 30 2.94 2.73 21.40
N ALA A 31 3.51 3.00 22.58
CA ALA A 31 2.77 3.57 23.72
C ALA A 31 2.11 4.92 23.38
N LYS A 32 2.84 5.84 22.73
CA LYS A 32 2.33 7.16 22.34
C LYS A 32 1.07 7.05 21.47
N TRP A 33 1.15 6.31 20.36
CA TRP A 33 0.06 6.22 19.39
C TRP A 33 -1.15 5.45 19.93
N ARG A 34 -0.90 4.45 20.79
CA ARG A 34 -1.95 3.68 21.44
C ARG A 34 -2.75 4.49 22.46
N VAL A 35 -2.05 5.23 23.33
CA VAL A 35 -2.68 5.99 24.44
C VAL A 35 -3.41 7.21 23.91
N TYR A 36 -2.77 8.00 23.05
CA TYR A 36 -3.34 9.25 22.54
C TYR A 36 -4.23 9.06 21.31
N LYS A 37 -4.34 7.83 20.78
CA LYS A 37 -5.17 7.48 19.62
C LYS A 37 -5.01 8.49 18.47
N ILE A 38 -3.76 8.80 18.14
CA ILE A 38 -3.43 9.84 17.15
C ILE A 38 -3.86 9.34 15.76
N ALA A 39 -4.80 10.03 15.12
CA ALA A 39 -5.24 9.66 13.76
C ALA A 39 -4.22 10.10 12.69
N TRP A 40 -3.59 11.26 12.87
CA TRP A 40 -2.58 11.78 11.95
C TRP A 40 -1.65 12.78 12.64
N HIS A 41 -0.40 12.87 12.16
CA HIS A 41 0.57 13.88 12.60
C HIS A 41 1.49 14.26 11.42
N PRO A 42 1.87 15.55 11.28
CA PRO A 42 2.63 16.03 10.11
C PRO A 42 4.01 15.38 9.99
N THR A 43 4.73 15.25 11.10
CA THR A 43 6.14 14.77 11.09
C THR A 43 6.30 13.31 11.54
N GLU A 44 5.25 12.71 12.10
CA GLU A 44 5.30 11.36 12.64
C GLU A 44 4.11 10.56 12.13
N GLY A 45 4.26 9.27 11.94
CA GLY A 45 3.16 8.39 11.55
C GLY A 45 3.64 7.11 10.88
N PRO A 46 2.69 6.30 10.38
CA PRO A 46 3.00 5.08 9.64
C PRO A 46 4.07 5.34 8.59
N SER A 47 5.18 4.63 8.70
CA SER A 47 6.31 4.72 7.76
C SER A 47 6.85 3.33 7.52
N LEU A 48 7.18 3.04 6.26
CA LEU A 48 7.73 1.75 5.89
C LEU A 48 9.08 1.55 6.57
N ASN A 49 9.23 0.42 7.26
CA ASN A 49 10.53 -0.03 7.74
C ASN A 49 11.25 -0.84 6.63
N ILE A 50 12.49 -1.24 6.91
CA ILE A 50 13.32 -2.04 5.99
C ILE A 50 12.62 -3.34 5.54
N TYR A 51 11.84 -3.98 6.41
CA TYR A 51 11.13 -5.22 6.11
C TYR A 51 9.96 -4.99 5.16
N GLY A 52 9.16 -3.94 5.40
CA GLY A 52 8.08 -3.55 4.50
C GLY A 52 8.60 -3.11 3.13
N MET A 53 9.70 -2.36 3.09
CA MET A 53 10.38 -1.99 1.84
C MET A 53 10.85 -3.23 1.07
N SER A 54 11.49 -4.18 1.76
CA SER A 54 11.95 -5.44 1.17
C SER A 54 10.80 -6.28 0.62
N ALA A 55 9.67 -6.35 1.32
CA ALA A 55 8.49 -7.09 0.89
C ALA A 55 7.83 -6.48 -0.36
N ILE A 56 7.72 -5.14 -0.42
CA ILE A 56 7.20 -4.44 -1.62
C ILE A 56 8.12 -4.68 -2.81
N PHE A 57 9.43 -4.53 -2.61
CA PHE A 57 10.41 -4.79 -3.67
C PHE A 57 10.33 -6.23 -4.19
N ALA A 58 10.36 -7.22 -3.28
CA ALA A 58 10.33 -8.63 -3.63
C ALA A 58 9.03 -9.03 -4.35
N SER A 59 7.87 -8.61 -3.84
CA SER A 59 6.58 -8.90 -4.48
C SER A 59 6.49 -8.29 -5.88
N SER A 60 7.01 -7.07 -6.06
CA SER A 60 7.05 -6.40 -7.36
C SER A 60 8.01 -7.07 -8.33
N MET A 61 9.18 -7.52 -7.85
CA MET A 61 10.12 -8.31 -8.64
C MET A 61 9.51 -9.63 -9.10
N LEU A 62 8.83 -10.36 -8.21
CA LEU A 62 8.12 -11.58 -8.58
C LEU A 62 7.05 -11.31 -9.65
N ALA A 63 6.26 -10.25 -9.51
CA ALA A 63 5.28 -9.87 -10.52
C ALA A 63 5.94 -9.60 -11.88
N GLY A 64 7.07 -8.86 -11.90
CA GLY A 64 7.87 -8.62 -13.10
C GLY A 64 8.42 -9.88 -13.76
N ILE A 65 8.79 -10.90 -12.97
CA ILE A 65 9.28 -12.19 -13.49
C ILE A 65 8.15 -12.99 -14.16
N PHE A 66 6.92 -12.91 -13.65
CA PHE A 66 5.83 -13.76 -14.11
C PHE A 66 4.92 -13.13 -15.17
N ILE A 67 4.93 -11.80 -15.32
CA ILE A 67 4.16 -11.09 -16.36
C ILE A 67 4.99 -11.02 -17.65
N GLY A 68 4.41 -11.54 -18.73
CA GLY A 68 5.16 -11.83 -19.94
C GLY A 68 5.33 -10.66 -20.91
N ASP A 69 4.36 -9.76 -20.94
CA ASP A 69 4.27 -8.69 -21.91
C ASP A 69 4.53 -7.34 -21.23
N SER A 70 5.35 -6.50 -21.86
CA SER A 70 5.77 -5.20 -21.28
C SER A 70 4.60 -4.25 -21.11
N LYS A 71 3.64 -4.24 -22.04
CA LYS A 71 2.42 -3.43 -21.91
C LYS A 71 1.60 -3.90 -20.72
N THR A 72 1.39 -5.21 -20.60
CA THR A 72 0.66 -5.81 -19.47
C THR A 72 1.35 -5.54 -18.14
N LEU A 73 2.68 -5.53 -18.09
CA LEU A 73 3.43 -5.19 -16.88
C LEU A 73 3.20 -3.73 -16.45
N VAL A 74 3.25 -2.78 -17.39
CA VAL A 74 3.04 -1.35 -17.08
C VAL A 74 1.61 -1.11 -16.60
N TYR A 75 0.60 -1.61 -17.32
CA TYR A 75 -0.80 -1.47 -16.88
C TYR A 75 -1.09 -2.24 -15.59
N GLY A 76 -0.44 -3.39 -15.40
CA GLY A 76 -0.51 -4.16 -14.16
C GLY A 76 0.08 -3.41 -12.98
N LEU A 77 1.25 -2.77 -13.14
CA LEU A 77 1.88 -1.92 -12.12
C LEU A 77 0.97 -0.76 -11.74
N ILE A 78 0.44 -0.02 -12.71
CA ILE A 78 -0.47 1.11 -12.45
C ILE A 78 -1.72 0.61 -11.70
N SER A 79 -2.34 -0.47 -12.17
CA SER A 79 -3.53 -1.05 -11.54
C SER A 79 -3.25 -1.51 -10.12
N THR A 80 -2.12 -2.19 -9.90
CA THR A 80 -1.67 -2.62 -8.58
C THR A 80 -1.47 -1.42 -7.64
N LEU A 81 -0.74 -0.39 -8.07
CA LEU A 81 -0.45 0.78 -7.24
C LEU A 81 -1.74 1.51 -6.84
N VAL A 82 -2.64 1.74 -7.79
CA VAL A 82 -3.93 2.41 -7.53
C VAL A 82 -4.79 1.55 -6.60
N LEU A 83 -4.94 0.26 -6.90
CA LEU A 83 -5.78 -0.64 -6.10
C LEU A 83 -5.25 -0.77 -4.67
N SER A 84 -3.94 -0.99 -4.52
CA SER A 84 -3.32 -1.09 -3.20
C SER A 84 -3.42 0.20 -2.40
N PHE A 85 -3.31 1.36 -3.06
CA PHE A 85 -3.50 2.65 -2.41
C PHE A 85 -4.92 2.81 -1.89
N VAL A 86 -5.93 2.59 -2.75
CA VAL A 86 -7.35 2.70 -2.40
C VAL A 86 -7.70 1.76 -1.25
N LEU A 87 -7.31 0.49 -1.33
CA LEU A 87 -7.58 -0.48 -0.27
C LEU A 87 -6.90 -0.10 1.06
N SER A 88 -5.68 0.41 1.00
CA SER A 88 -4.97 0.89 2.20
C SER A 88 -5.66 2.10 2.82
N VAL A 89 -6.16 3.04 2.01
CA VAL A 89 -6.91 4.20 2.49
C VAL A 89 -8.24 3.77 3.12
N LEU A 90 -8.96 2.83 2.52
CA LEU A 90 -10.21 2.28 3.08
C LEU A 90 -9.95 1.58 4.43
N TYR A 91 -8.86 0.81 4.52
CA TYR A 91 -8.42 0.25 5.80
C TYR A 91 -8.10 1.36 6.81
N GLY A 92 -7.29 2.35 6.45
CA GLY A 92 -6.94 3.46 7.34
C GLY A 92 -8.17 4.23 7.83
N PHE A 93 -9.14 4.47 6.93
CA PHE A 93 -10.42 5.11 7.26
C PHE A 93 -11.19 4.29 8.29
N THR A 94 -11.42 3.00 8.01
CA THR A 94 -12.17 2.13 8.93
C THR A 94 -11.44 1.95 10.26
N PHE A 95 -10.11 1.91 10.25
CA PHE A 95 -9.29 1.85 11.45
C PHE A 95 -9.44 3.12 12.31
N ILE A 96 -9.30 4.31 11.73
CA ILE A 96 -9.48 5.56 12.48
C ILE A 96 -10.92 5.69 12.97
N TRP A 97 -11.90 5.40 12.12
CA TRP A 97 -13.32 5.56 12.42
C TRP A 97 -13.76 4.64 13.57
N PHE A 98 -13.46 3.34 13.47
CA PHE A 98 -13.96 2.33 14.41
C PHE A 98 -12.96 1.96 15.50
N ILE A 99 -11.68 1.71 15.18
CA ILE A 99 -10.69 1.24 16.16
C ILE A 99 -10.21 2.39 17.05
N LEU A 100 -9.90 3.55 16.47
CA LEU A 100 -9.53 4.74 17.25
C LEU A 100 -10.75 5.44 17.86
N GLY A 101 -11.96 5.10 17.39
CA GLY A 101 -13.22 5.62 17.95
C GLY A 101 -13.52 7.07 17.54
N TYR A 102 -12.97 7.54 16.42
CA TYR A 102 -13.22 8.91 15.94
C TYR A 102 -14.67 9.13 15.51
N SER A 103 -15.40 8.04 15.23
CA SER A 103 -16.84 8.09 14.95
C SER A 103 -17.64 8.83 16.03
N ALA A 104 -17.30 8.69 17.32
CA ALA A 104 -18.03 9.35 18.41
C ALA A 104 -17.97 10.88 18.34
N ASN A 105 -16.83 11.43 17.90
CA ASN A 105 -16.61 12.87 17.82
C ASN A 105 -17.00 13.44 16.45
N PHE A 106 -16.80 12.68 15.37
CA PHE A 106 -17.03 13.17 14.02
C PHE A 106 -18.44 12.89 13.50
N SER A 107 -19.23 12.01 14.14
CA SER A 107 -20.63 11.78 13.73
C SER A 107 -21.57 12.93 14.11
N VAL A 108 -21.17 13.81 15.04
CA VAL A 108 -21.97 15.01 15.41
C VAL A 108 -21.75 16.19 14.45
N ILE A 109 -20.76 16.09 13.56
CA ILE A 109 -20.44 17.11 12.56
C ILE A 109 -20.96 16.62 11.21
N PRO A 110 -21.73 17.43 10.46
CA PRO A 110 -22.09 17.11 9.08
C PRO A 110 -20.83 16.79 8.26
N TYR A 111 -20.83 15.65 7.59
CA TYR A 111 -19.69 15.18 6.78
C TYR A 111 -18.37 15.00 7.55
N GLY A 112 -18.40 14.81 8.88
CA GLY A 112 -17.18 14.59 9.67
C GLY A 112 -16.34 13.38 9.25
N TRP A 113 -16.93 12.41 8.53
CA TRP A 113 -16.23 11.29 7.91
C TRP A 113 -15.22 11.71 6.84
N GLU A 114 -15.42 12.87 6.18
CA GLU A 114 -14.48 13.39 5.17
C GLU A 114 -13.12 13.72 5.79
N TRP A 115 -13.11 14.30 6.99
CA TRP A 115 -11.88 14.57 7.73
C TRP A 115 -11.12 13.29 8.08
N VAL A 116 -11.84 12.24 8.48
CA VAL A 116 -11.24 10.94 8.80
C VAL A 116 -10.68 10.28 7.54
N LEU A 117 -11.39 10.39 6.41
CA LEU A 117 -10.91 9.90 5.12
C LEU A 117 -9.67 10.65 4.66
N TYR A 118 -9.62 11.98 4.85
CA TYR A 118 -8.46 12.80 4.54
C TYR A 118 -7.24 12.41 5.38
N MET A 119 -7.41 12.18 6.69
CA MET A 119 -6.33 11.70 7.56
C MET A 119 -5.81 10.32 7.13
N ALA A 120 -6.70 9.40 6.79
CA ALA A 120 -6.33 8.08 6.25
C ALA A 120 -5.55 8.23 4.94
N PHE A 121 -6.03 9.08 4.03
CA PHE A 121 -5.35 9.40 2.78
C PHE A 121 -3.92 9.89 3.02
N LEU A 122 -3.71 10.87 3.90
CA LEU A 122 -2.38 11.41 4.19
C LEU A 122 -1.43 10.36 4.78
N ASN A 123 -1.92 9.48 5.66
CA ASN A 123 -1.10 8.39 6.20
C ASN A 123 -0.74 7.35 5.14
N CYS A 124 -1.66 6.99 4.24
CA CYS A 124 -1.32 6.08 3.15
C CYS A 124 -0.39 6.75 2.15
N PHE A 125 -0.61 8.03 1.84
CA PHE A 125 0.20 8.82 0.91
C PHE A 125 1.67 8.86 1.36
N ARG A 126 1.93 9.09 2.65
CA ARG A 126 3.31 9.15 3.18
C ARG A 126 4.06 7.82 3.07
N MET A 127 3.36 6.69 3.13
CA MET A 127 3.96 5.37 2.94
C MET A 127 4.14 5.05 1.45
N PHE A 128 3.20 5.52 0.61
CA PHE A 128 3.21 5.26 -0.82
C PHE A 128 4.26 6.08 -1.57
N ILE A 129 4.32 7.37 -1.30
CA ILE A 129 5.20 8.31 -1.99
C ILE A 129 6.32 8.75 -1.04
N PRO A 130 7.61 8.62 -1.44
CA PRO A 130 8.08 8.01 -2.70
C PRO A 130 8.30 6.48 -2.62
N ALA A 131 8.30 5.90 -1.41
CA ALA A 131 8.89 4.58 -1.16
C ALA A 131 8.20 3.42 -1.91
N THR A 132 6.91 3.16 -1.66
CA THR A 132 6.19 2.05 -2.34
C THR A 132 6.24 2.21 -3.85
N LEU A 133 6.06 3.43 -4.36
CA LEU A 133 6.06 3.72 -5.79
C LEU A 133 7.40 3.34 -6.44
N LEU A 134 8.51 3.87 -5.92
CA LEU A 134 9.84 3.63 -6.48
C LEU A 134 10.24 2.16 -6.35
N LEU A 135 10.02 1.54 -5.20
CA LEU A 135 10.35 0.14 -4.98
C LEU A 135 9.55 -0.79 -5.89
N SER A 136 8.29 -0.45 -6.18
CA SER A 136 7.46 -1.24 -7.09
C SER A 136 7.93 -1.11 -8.54
N ILE A 137 8.28 0.10 -8.98
CA ILE A 137 8.85 0.35 -10.32
C ILE A 137 10.17 -0.40 -10.49
N ILE A 138 11.11 -0.21 -9.55
CA ILE A 138 12.44 -0.83 -9.62
C ILE A 138 12.33 -2.35 -9.52
N GLY A 139 11.54 -2.87 -8.57
CA GLY A 139 11.33 -4.30 -8.39
C GLY A 139 10.75 -4.94 -9.66
N ALA A 140 9.63 -4.43 -10.16
CA ALA A 140 8.99 -4.94 -11.38
C ALA A 140 9.93 -4.86 -12.61
N GLY A 141 10.67 -3.77 -12.75
CA GLY A 141 11.67 -3.62 -13.82
C GLY A 141 12.79 -4.65 -13.74
N ILE A 142 13.39 -4.84 -12.56
CA ILE A 142 14.42 -5.87 -12.33
C ILE A 142 13.86 -7.26 -12.63
N GLY A 143 12.65 -7.56 -12.15
CA GLY A 143 11.99 -8.84 -12.41
C GLY A 143 11.79 -9.11 -13.89
N SER A 144 11.37 -8.10 -14.65
CA SER A 144 11.20 -8.20 -16.10
C SER A 144 12.53 -8.45 -16.83
N LEU A 145 13.60 -7.75 -16.44
CA LEU A 145 14.95 -7.94 -17.00
C LEU A 145 15.51 -9.33 -16.70
N LEU A 146 15.33 -9.82 -15.47
CA LEU A 146 15.73 -11.18 -15.08
C LEU A 146 15.01 -12.22 -15.93
N ARG A 147 13.71 -12.03 -16.16
CA ARG A 147 12.95 -12.93 -17.03
C ARG A 147 13.53 -12.96 -18.46
N ALA A 148 13.80 -11.79 -19.05
CA ALA A 148 14.36 -11.70 -20.40
C ALA A 148 15.72 -12.44 -20.52
N ARG A 149 16.58 -12.35 -19.49
CA ARG A 149 17.87 -13.05 -19.49
C ARG A 149 17.79 -14.55 -19.21
N VAL A 150 16.91 -14.98 -18.31
CA VAL A 150 16.85 -16.39 -17.87
C VAL A 150 16.08 -17.26 -18.86
N PHE A 151 15.03 -16.73 -19.47
CA PHE A 151 14.13 -17.53 -20.30
C PHE A 151 14.41 -17.45 -21.81
N ASN A 152 15.49 -16.77 -22.25
CA ASN A 152 15.87 -16.61 -23.66
C ASN A 152 14.66 -16.39 -24.59
N LEU A 153 13.84 -15.40 -24.23
CA LEU A 153 12.77 -14.85 -25.07
C LEU A 153 13.14 -13.44 -25.50
#